data_AF-A0A356UBZ7-F1
#
_entry.id   AF-A0A356UBZ7-F1
#
_cell.length_a   1.000
_cell.length_b   1.000
_cell.length_c   1.000
_cell.angle_alpha   90.00
_cell.angle_beta   90.00
_cell.angle_gamma   90.00
#
_symmetry.space_group_name_H-M   'P 1'
#
loop_
_entity.id
_entity.type
_entity.pdbx_description
1 polymer ?
#
loop_
_entity_poly.entity_id
_entity_poly.type
_entity_poly.pdbx_seq_one_letter_code
_entity_poly.pdbx_strand_id
1 'polypeptide(L)'
;MATALKIIQAIVTVIRDMIENDGKGIAAVVVGFISMFFALVLLVIMPVVIHERIPVTMTKEQAIWYWQAAKEVTEMTQSPCDDGVYVDWQEVIAVDTVRLKQNFKKSNEKRAKELALKFVEEDGECTY
;
A
#
# COMPACT_ATOMS: atom_id res chain seq x y z
N MET A 1 34.47 -39.42 7.29
CA MET A 1 34.98 -38.42 8.26
C MET A 1 36.08 -37.51 7.69
N ALA A 2 37.04 -38.01 6.91
CA ALA A 2 38.15 -37.20 6.38
C ALA A 2 37.74 -36.04 5.44
N THR A 3 36.69 -36.22 4.64
CA THR A 3 36.24 -35.21 3.66
C THR A 3 35.56 -34.01 4.31
N ALA A 4 34.71 -34.25 5.31
CA ALA A 4 34.06 -33.18 6.08
C ALA A 4 35.08 -32.36 6.88
N LEU A 5 36.10 -33.01 7.43
CA LEU A 5 37.18 -32.33 8.16
C LEU A 5 38.01 -31.43 7.23
N LYS A 6 38.30 -31.89 6.00
CA LYS A 6 39.00 -31.10 4.98
C LYS A 6 38.18 -29.89 4.52
N ILE A 7 36.86 -30.04 4.38
CA ILE A 7 35.95 -28.94 4.03
C ILE A 7 35.92 -27.90 5.15
N ILE A 8 35.83 -28.33 6.41
CA ILE A 8 35.85 -27.41 7.56
C ILE A 8 37.20 -26.69 7.65
N GLN A 9 38.33 -27.40 7.48
CA GLN A 9 39.65 -26.76 7.47
C GLN A 9 39.83 -25.76 6.33
N ALA A 10 39.30 -26.06 5.13
CA ALA A 10 39.30 -25.12 4.02
C ALA A 10 38.48 -23.86 4.33
N ILE A 11 37.27 -24.03 4.90
CA ILE A 11 36.39 -22.92 5.31
C ILE A 11 37.08 -22.06 6.38
N VAL A 12 37.70 -22.66 7.38
CA VAL A 12 38.43 -21.95 8.45
C VAL A 12 39.64 -21.20 7.90
N THR A 13 40.38 -21.77 6.95
CA THR A 13 41.55 -21.13 6.35
C THR A 13 41.15 -19.92 5.50
N VAL A 14 40.08 -20.05 4.72
CA VAL A 14 39.50 -18.94 3.94
C VAL A 14 38.98 -17.84 4.87
N ILE A 15 38.26 -18.20 5.94
CA ILE A 15 37.77 -17.22 6.92
C ILE A 15 38.93 -16.48 7.60
N ARG A 16 40.01 -17.18 7.96
CA ARG A 16 41.19 -16.58 8.58
C ARG A 16 41.89 -15.59 7.65
N ASP A 17 42.10 -15.98 6.39
CA ASP A 17 42.72 -15.14 5.36
C ASP A 17 41.86 -13.90 5.06
N MET A 18 40.54 -14.06 4.99
CA MET A 18 39.61 -12.94 4.85
C MET A 18 39.68 -11.95 6.03
N ILE A 19 39.86 -12.44 7.28
CA ILE A 19 39.90 -11.61 8.50
C ILE A 19 41.23 -10.86 8.62
N GLU A 20 42.34 -11.52 8.27
CA GLU A 20 43.69 -11.01 8.49
C GLU A 20 44.14 -10.05 7.38
N ASN A 21 43.69 -10.24 6.13
CA ASN A 21 44.10 -9.43 4.98
C ASN A 21 43.04 -8.46 4.44
N ASP A 22 41.74 -8.69 4.68
CA ASP A 22 40.69 -8.13 3.82
C ASP A 22 39.46 -7.60 4.58
N GLY A 23 39.68 -6.90 5.70
CA GLY A 23 38.63 -6.38 6.59
C GLY A 23 37.55 -5.54 5.89
N LYS A 24 37.87 -4.87 4.76
CA LYS A 24 36.88 -4.18 3.91
C LYS A 24 36.06 -5.14 3.06
N GLY A 25 36.67 -6.21 2.55
CA GLY A 25 36.00 -7.29 1.81
C GLY A 25 35.01 -8.06 2.68
N ILE A 26 35.39 -8.41 3.92
CA ILE A 26 34.46 -9.02 4.89
C ILE A 26 33.30 -8.09 5.18
N ALA A 27 33.56 -6.81 5.47
CA ALA A 27 32.51 -5.85 5.75
C ALA A 27 31.52 -5.74 4.57
N ALA A 28 32.02 -5.69 3.32
CA ALA A 28 31.18 -5.65 2.13
C ALA A 28 30.32 -6.92 1.97
N VAL A 29 30.90 -8.10 2.20
CA VAL A 29 30.16 -9.38 2.14
C VAL A 29 29.07 -9.43 3.20
N VAL A 30 29.39 -9.08 4.45
CA VAL A 30 28.42 -9.05 5.56
C VAL A 30 27.29 -8.06 5.29
N VAL A 31 27.61 -6.85 4.83
CA VAL A 31 26.62 -5.84 4.45
C VAL A 31 25.75 -6.34 3.28
N GLY A 32 26.34 -7.02 2.30
CA GLY A 32 25.62 -7.64 1.19
C GLY A 32 24.64 -8.72 1.64
N PHE A 33 25.02 -9.57 2.59
CA PHE A 33 24.13 -10.58 3.15
C PHE A 33 22.99 -9.96 3.96
N ILE A 34 23.29 -8.97 4.80
CA ILE A 34 22.28 -8.26 5.60
C ILE A 34 21.29 -7.52 4.68
N SER A 35 21.80 -6.82 3.67
CA SER A 35 20.95 -6.09 2.72
C SER A 35 20.07 -7.04 1.90
N MET A 36 20.60 -8.18 1.45
CA MET A 36 19.81 -9.21 0.76
C MET A 36 18.72 -9.78 1.67
N PHE A 37 19.03 -10.05 2.94
CA PHE A 37 18.04 -10.51 3.91
C PHE A 37 16.91 -9.49 4.08
N PHE A 38 17.23 -8.21 4.31
CA PHE A 38 16.21 -7.16 4.43
C PHE A 38 15.41 -6.96 3.13
N ALA A 39 16.05 -7.05 1.97
CA ALA A 39 15.38 -6.96 0.68
C ALA A 39 14.33 -8.07 0.52
N LEU A 40 14.68 -9.31 0.89
CA LEU A 40 13.74 -10.43 0.86
C LEU A 40 12.58 -10.25 1.85
N VAL A 41 12.88 -9.78 3.06
CA VAL A 41 11.86 -9.46 4.07
C VAL A 41 10.89 -8.40 3.54
N LEU A 42 11.41 -7.32 2.95
CA LEU A 42 10.60 -6.26 2.36
C LEU A 42 9.75 -6.76 1.19
N LEU A 43 10.30 -7.63 0.33
CA LEU A 43 9.57 -8.21 -0.80
C LEU A 43 8.34 -9.01 -0.33
N VAL A 44 8.44 -9.69 0.81
CA VAL A 44 7.31 -10.44 1.37
C VAL A 44 6.34 -9.56 2.16
N ILE A 45 6.85 -8.61 2.95
CA ILE A 45 6.01 -7.75 3.80
C ILE A 45 5.23 -6.71 2.98
N MET A 46 5.84 -6.14 1.93
CA MET A 46 5.21 -5.06 1.16
C MET A 46 3.84 -5.46 0.57
N PRO A 47 3.67 -6.60 -0.14
CA PRO A 47 2.38 -7.00 -0.68
C PRO A 47 1.29 -7.16 0.40
N VAL A 48 1.65 -7.71 1.55
CA VAL A 48 0.72 -7.91 2.68
C VAL A 48 0.26 -6.55 3.22
N VAL A 49 1.20 -5.65 3.48
CA VAL A 49 0.91 -4.31 3.99
C VAL A 49 0.11 -3.50 2.97
N ILE A 50 0.45 -3.58 1.69
CA ILE A 50 -0.29 -2.93 0.61
C ILE A 50 -1.73 -3.42 0.57
N HIS A 51 -1.95 -4.73 0.62
CA HIS A 51 -3.30 -5.29 0.61
C HIS A 51 -4.13 -4.90 1.85
N GLU A 52 -3.50 -4.75 3.02
CA GLU A 52 -4.21 -4.33 4.23
C GLU A 52 -4.48 -2.83 4.28
N ARG A 53 -3.55 -2.00 3.81
CA ARG A 53 -3.57 -0.55 4.04
C ARG A 53 -4.03 0.27 2.85
N ILE A 54 -3.88 -0.23 1.63
CA ILE A 54 -4.31 0.48 0.43
C ILE A 54 -5.73 0.02 0.07
N PRO A 55 -6.67 0.93 -0.22
CA PRO A 55 -7.97 0.57 -0.76
C PRO A 55 -7.77 -0.15 -2.11
N VAL A 56 -7.87 -1.47 -2.11
CA VAL A 56 -7.72 -2.28 -3.33
C VAL A 56 -9.06 -2.93 -3.64
N THR A 57 -9.84 -2.30 -4.52
CA THR A 57 -11.04 -2.93 -5.06
C THR A 57 -10.67 -4.22 -5.78
N MET A 58 -11.51 -5.25 -5.64
CA MET A 58 -11.26 -6.54 -6.28
C MET A 58 -11.45 -6.49 -7.80
N THR A 59 -12.23 -5.52 -8.30
CA THR A 59 -12.48 -5.34 -9.74
C THR A 59 -12.41 -3.89 -10.16
N LYS A 60 -12.12 -3.65 -11.45
CA LYS A 60 -12.17 -2.31 -12.05
C LYS A 60 -13.56 -1.68 -11.92
N GLU A 61 -14.61 -2.48 -12.06
CA GLU A 61 -16.00 -2.03 -11.95
C GLU A 61 -16.31 -1.46 -10.56
N GLN A 62 -15.81 -2.11 -9.50
CA GLN A 62 -15.93 -1.61 -8.14
C GLN A 62 -15.25 -0.26 -7.95
N ALA A 63 -14.07 -0.05 -8.55
CA ALA A 63 -13.40 1.26 -8.50
C ALA A 63 -14.20 2.35 -9.24
N ILE A 64 -14.82 2.00 -10.37
CA ILE A 64 -15.65 2.92 -11.16
C ILE A 64 -16.84 3.41 -10.34
N TRP A 65 -17.47 2.56 -9.52
CA TRP A 65 -18.58 2.99 -8.66
C TRP A 65 -18.21 4.16 -7.75
N TYR A 66 -17.05 4.10 -7.09
CA TYR A 66 -16.60 5.18 -6.20
C TYR A 66 -16.19 6.43 -6.97
N TRP A 67 -15.48 6.26 -8.09
CA TRP A 67 -15.09 7.38 -8.94
C TRP A 67 -16.31 8.11 -9.50
N GLN A 68 -17.28 7.38 -10.02
CA GLN A 68 -18.50 7.96 -10.58
C GLN A 68 -19.37 8.59 -9.49
N ALA A 69 -19.53 7.94 -8.33
CA ALA A 69 -20.23 8.50 -7.19
C ALA A 69 -19.63 9.84 -6.72
N ALA A 70 -18.30 9.89 -6.55
CA ALA A 70 -17.62 11.10 -6.12
C ALA A 70 -17.72 12.23 -7.16
N LYS A 71 -17.60 11.87 -8.46
CA LYS A 71 -17.78 12.82 -9.56
C LYS A 71 -19.19 13.39 -9.59
N GLU A 72 -20.22 12.53 -9.54
CA GLU A 72 -21.63 12.96 -9.54
C GLU A 72 -21.94 13.86 -8.34
N VAL A 73 -21.44 13.51 -7.15
CA VAL A 73 -21.63 14.32 -5.93
C VAL A 73 -20.89 15.67 -6.04
N THR A 74 -19.69 15.69 -6.61
CA THR A 74 -18.98 16.96 -6.86
C THR A 74 -19.78 17.85 -7.79
N GLU A 75 -20.21 17.32 -8.94
CA GLU A 75 -20.95 18.08 -9.96
C GLU A 75 -22.31 18.60 -9.44
N MET A 76 -23.01 17.84 -8.58
CA MET A 76 -24.30 18.29 -8.03
C MET A 76 -24.19 19.41 -6.99
N THR A 77 -23.01 19.60 -6.38
CA THR A 77 -22.79 20.66 -5.38
C THR A 77 -22.42 22.00 -6.01
N GLN A 78 -22.08 22.00 -7.31
CA GLN A 78 -21.74 23.24 -8.02
C GLN A 78 -23.01 24.07 -8.23
N SER A 79 -22.92 25.36 -7.92
CA SER A 79 -24.03 26.30 -8.09
C SER A 79 -23.52 27.66 -8.58
N PRO A 80 -24.38 28.59 -9.02
CA PRO A 80 -23.96 29.94 -9.35
C PRO A 80 -23.34 30.71 -8.17
N CYS A 81 -23.59 30.27 -6.94
CA CYS A 81 -23.10 30.90 -5.71
C CYS A 81 -21.82 30.27 -5.15
N ASP A 82 -21.46 29.06 -5.60
CA ASP A 82 -20.36 28.27 -5.04
C ASP A 82 -19.80 27.30 -6.10
N ASP A 83 -18.48 27.20 -6.17
CA ASP A 83 -17.75 26.25 -7.01
C ASP A 83 -18.00 24.78 -6.60
N GLY A 84 -18.65 24.58 -5.45
CA GLY A 84 -19.09 23.29 -4.93
C GLY A 84 -18.01 22.59 -4.10
N VAL A 85 -18.34 21.40 -3.62
CA VAL A 85 -17.46 20.58 -2.79
C VAL A 85 -16.81 19.51 -3.65
N TYR A 86 -15.48 19.54 -3.72
CA TYR A 86 -14.72 18.46 -4.33
C TYR A 86 -14.72 17.22 -3.42
N VAL A 87 -15.32 16.13 -3.89
CA VAL A 87 -15.31 14.84 -3.20
C VAL A 87 -14.23 13.95 -3.81
N ASP A 88 -13.22 13.59 -3.03
CA ASP A 88 -12.18 12.65 -3.47
C ASP A 88 -12.67 11.20 -3.36
N TRP A 89 -12.76 10.52 -4.50
CA TRP A 89 -13.14 9.11 -4.58
C TRP A 89 -12.23 8.20 -3.75
N GLN A 90 -10.95 8.57 -3.56
CA GLN A 90 -9.99 7.82 -2.73
C GLN A 90 -10.37 7.84 -1.25
N GLU A 91 -10.95 8.93 -0.77
CA GLU A 91 -11.43 9.04 0.60
C GLU A 91 -12.73 8.24 0.77
N VAL A 92 -13.65 8.32 -0.20
CA VAL A 92 -14.91 7.55 -0.20
C VAL A 92 -14.62 6.05 -0.13
N ILE A 93 -13.73 5.54 -0.98
CA ILE A 93 -13.35 4.12 -0.98
C ILE A 93 -12.58 3.71 0.29
N ALA A 94 -11.78 4.62 0.88
CA ALA A 94 -11.05 4.35 2.12
C ALA A 94 -12.00 4.13 3.30
N VAL A 95 -13.12 4.87 3.37
CA VAL A 95 -14.13 4.64 4.42
C VAL A 95 -14.73 3.24 4.30
N ASP A 96 -15.14 2.82 3.10
CA ASP A 96 -15.68 1.48 2.91
C ASP A 96 -14.62 0.37 3.07
N THR A 97 -13.36 0.68 2.78
CA THR A 97 -12.22 -0.22 3.04
C THR A 97 -12.14 -0.61 4.53
N VAL A 98 -12.22 0.38 5.41
CA VAL A 98 -12.18 0.15 6.87
C VAL A 98 -13.47 -0.54 7.33
N ARG A 99 -14.63 -0.06 6.88
CA ARG A 99 -15.94 -0.58 7.33
C ARG A 99 -16.22 -2.01 6.86
N LEU A 100 -15.78 -2.36 5.67
CA LEU A 100 -16.00 -3.67 5.05
C LEU A 100 -14.81 -4.62 5.22
N LYS A 101 -13.73 -4.19 5.89
CA LYS A 101 -12.48 -4.94 6.03
C LYS A 101 -11.96 -5.42 4.66
N GLN A 102 -11.84 -4.50 3.71
CA GLN A 102 -11.44 -4.77 2.30
C GLN A 102 -12.39 -5.71 1.52
N ASN A 103 -13.57 -6.07 2.06
CA ASN A 103 -14.52 -6.95 1.38
C ASN A 103 -15.55 -6.16 0.55
N PHE A 104 -15.12 -5.72 -0.64
CA PHE A 104 -15.95 -4.92 -1.55
C PHE A 104 -17.12 -5.68 -2.20
N LYS A 105 -17.22 -7.01 -2.03
CA LYS A 105 -18.43 -7.76 -2.43
C LYS A 105 -19.67 -7.34 -1.63
N LYS A 106 -19.46 -6.68 -0.48
CA LYS A 106 -20.53 -6.12 0.36
C LYS A 106 -20.89 -4.68 -0.02
N SER A 107 -20.23 -4.10 -1.00
CA SER A 107 -20.52 -2.76 -1.51
C SER A 107 -21.18 -2.83 -2.89
N ASN A 108 -21.77 -1.72 -3.31
CA ASN A 108 -22.40 -1.52 -4.60
C ASN A 108 -22.41 -0.03 -4.95
N GLU A 109 -22.79 0.29 -6.19
CA GLU A 109 -22.87 1.67 -6.69
C GLU A 109 -23.73 2.59 -5.81
N LYS A 110 -24.92 2.13 -5.41
CA LYS A 110 -25.82 2.90 -4.55
C LYS A 110 -25.15 3.28 -3.23
N ARG A 111 -24.47 2.33 -2.59
CA ARG A 111 -23.76 2.55 -1.34
C ARG A 111 -22.59 3.53 -1.52
N ALA A 112 -21.83 3.41 -2.61
CA ALA A 112 -20.75 4.35 -2.91
C ALA A 112 -21.28 5.79 -3.03
N LYS A 113 -22.44 5.97 -3.68
CA LYS A 113 -23.13 7.26 -3.77
C LYS A 113 -23.63 7.79 -2.43
N GLU A 114 -24.32 6.96 -1.64
CA GLU A 114 -24.74 7.30 -0.28
C GLU A 114 -23.56 7.68 0.64
N LEU A 115 -22.38 7.11 0.38
CA LEU A 115 -21.18 7.41 1.13
C LEU A 115 -20.55 8.73 0.66
N ALA A 116 -20.46 8.97 -0.64
CA ALA A 116 -19.96 10.21 -1.21
C ALA A 116 -20.80 11.42 -0.75
N LEU A 117 -22.13 11.29 -0.67
CA LEU A 117 -23.01 12.35 -0.15
C LEU A 117 -22.69 12.76 1.29
N LYS A 118 -22.07 11.89 2.10
CA LYS A 118 -21.70 12.22 3.49
C LYS A 118 -20.45 13.07 3.62
N PHE A 119 -19.74 13.30 2.51
CA PHE A 119 -18.62 14.25 2.44
C PHE A 119 -19.10 15.67 2.17
N VAL A 120 -20.40 15.87 1.90
CA VAL A 120 -21.00 17.17 1.66
C VAL A 120 -21.80 17.57 2.90
N GLU A 121 -21.58 18.80 3.34
CA GLU A 121 -22.39 19.47 4.36
C GLU A 121 -23.07 20.68 3.71
N GLU A 122 -24.36 20.84 3.95
CA GLU A 122 -25.11 22.02 3.47
C GLU A 122 -24.84 23.17 4.43
N ASP A 123 -24.29 24.28 3.92
CA ASP A 123 -24.09 25.51 4.68
C ASP A 123 -24.64 26.72 3.90
N GLY A 124 -25.40 27.57 4.59
CA GLY A 124 -26.01 28.77 4.04
C GLY A 124 -27.20 28.55 3.08
N GLU A 125 -27.71 29.65 2.54
CA GLU A 125 -28.76 29.67 1.50
C GLU A 125 -28.30 30.56 0.35
N CYS A 126 -28.36 30.04 -0.88
CA CYS A 126 -28.07 30.80 -2.09
C CYS A 126 -29.39 31.37 -2.64
N THR A 127 -29.55 32.70 -2.57
CA THR A 127 -30.62 33.43 -3.27
C THR A 127 -30.01 34.12 -4.49
N TYR A 128 -30.29 33.58 -5.69
CA TYR A 128 -29.91 34.17 -6.98
C TYR A 128 -31.13 34.80 -7.66
#